data_AF-A0A929V143-F1
#
_entry.id   AF-A0A929V143-F1
#
_cell.length_a   1.000
_cell.length_b   1.000
_cell.length_c   1.000
_cell.angle_alpha   90.00
_cell.angle_beta   90.00
_cell.angle_gamma   90.00
#
_symmetry.space_group_name_H-M   'P 1'
#
loop_
_entity.id
_entity.type
_entity.pdbx_description
1 polymer ?
#
loop_
_entity_poly.entity_id
_entity_poly.type
_entity_poly.pdbx_seq_one_letter_code
_entity_poly.pdbx_strand_id
1 'polypeptide(L)'
;MLKSRTHKRSFCGLGQRINFALIFSLAFFLIKTQDTFADSVSITVPSNVNIQADIGTQAKTEVTKTLDLTVNSSSSTGYKLYFSSDSAETGLISTTGNSFKITSVYGNNNNLSSAMNNQYGYNTETVDNKLYNYIPALASPALIRNVTTQLTAADNFKFNLGFALRNNIPAGSYQRKLVFTLISEGESTGKIVSGTELNKALKKGLGITDQSYFNDPLKTTSNSYYPDLNISVGKNKCSNDITPERTSLISTPDSEAPVYLGGYRNSWDKYCIWTPATKLIFPENLSYIFSGLTNINRDVSFTFNDGRDSNMLDFSKVKDASHLFHKTTGYYSNKFKADEFTNYLKKAEVENIESLYEDSGISVIDDTSFMSNAKNISNLFKNAKYLETADLSTWTISDME
;
A
#
# COMPACT_ATOMS: atom_id res chain seq x y z
N MET A 1 46.18 32.02 -60.04
CA MET A 1 44.93 32.83 -60.01
C MET A 1 43.76 31.93 -60.38
N LEU A 2 42.81 31.75 -59.45
CA LEU A 2 41.40 31.30 -59.54
C LEU A 2 41.01 30.17 -60.52
N LYS A 3 40.17 29.16 -60.20
CA LYS A 3 39.28 28.89 -59.07
C LYS A 3 38.87 27.41 -59.13
N SER A 4 38.82 26.73 -57.99
CA SER A 4 38.25 25.40 -57.79
C SER A 4 36.72 25.41 -58.00
N ARG A 5 36.17 24.39 -58.68
CA ARG A 5 34.75 24.02 -58.61
C ARG A 5 34.62 22.52 -58.36
N THR A 6 34.20 22.21 -57.14
CA THR A 6 33.74 20.93 -56.62
C THR A 6 32.34 20.61 -57.15
N HIS A 7 32.12 19.38 -57.63
CA HIS A 7 30.79 18.76 -57.64
C HIS A 7 30.84 17.45 -56.83
N LYS A 8 30.23 17.54 -55.63
CA LYS A 8 29.98 16.47 -54.67
C LYS A 8 28.81 15.63 -55.21
N ARG A 9 28.99 14.30 -55.32
CA ARG A 9 27.90 13.34 -55.57
C ARG A 9 27.03 13.22 -54.32
N SER A 10 25.73 13.35 -54.51
CA SER A 10 24.68 13.08 -53.52
C SER A 10 24.47 11.58 -53.39
N PHE A 11 24.66 11.03 -52.19
CA PHE A 11 24.19 9.71 -51.78
C PHE A 11 23.99 9.73 -50.26
N CYS A 12 22.86 10.25 -49.79
CA CYS A 12 22.34 9.94 -48.46
C CYS A 12 20.89 10.39 -48.35
N GLY A 13 19.94 9.45 -48.37
CA GLY A 13 18.52 9.80 -48.28
C GLY A 13 17.54 8.65 -48.07
N LEU A 14 18.01 7.41 -47.84
CA LEU A 14 17.11 6.26 -47.65
C LEU A 14 17.43 5.38 -46.43
N GLY A 15 18.55 5.62 -45.73
CA GLY A 15 18.94 4.83 -44.55
C GLY A 15 18.41 5.34 -43.20
N GLN A 16 17.75 6.50 -43.18
CA GLN A 16 17.39 7.19 -41.93
C GLN A 16 15.90 7.08 -41.54
N ARG A 17 15.05 6.52 -42.42
CA ARG A 17 13.61 6.35 -42.13
C ARG A 17 13.23 4.96 -41.59
N ILE A 18 14.07 3.95 -41.79
CA ILE A 18 13.79 2.58 -41.35
C ILE A 18 14.18 2.34 -39.87
N ASN A 19 15.11 3.14 -39.32
CA ASN A 19 15.48 3.04 -37.90
C ASN A 19 14.49 3.74 -36.95
N PHE A 20 13.77 4.76 -37.41
CA PHE A 20 12.83 5.49 -36.52
C PHE A 20 11.50 4.75 -36.29
N ALA A 21 11.04 3.98 -37.28
CA ALA A 21 9.80 3.20 -37.14
C ALA A 21 9.99 2.00 -36.19
N LEU A 22 11.15 1.32 -36.25
CA LEU A 22 11.46 0.18 -35.39
C LEU A 22 11.65 0.58 -33.92
N ILE A 23 12.23 1.75 -33.65
CA ILE A 23 12.42 2.27 -32.28
C ILE A 23 11.08 2.71 -31.66
N PHE A 24 10.14 3.24 -32.46
CA PHE A 24 8.80 3.59 -31.96
C PHE A 24 7.93 2.35 -31.68
N SER A 25 8.02 1.31 -32.53
CA SER A 25 7.30 0.05 -32.29
C SER A 25 7.86 -0.76 -31.11
N LEU A 26 9.18 -0.70 -30.84
CA LEU A 26 9.75 -1.35 -29.65
C LEU A 26 9.44 -0.58 -28.35
N ALA A 27 9.26 0.74 -28.42
CA ALA A 27 8.81 1.55 -27.29
C ALA A 27 7.35 1.25 -26.91
N PHE A 28 6.48 0.95 -27.89
CA PHE A 28 5.09 0.55 -27.63
C PHE A 28 4.95 -0.86 -27.02
N PHE A 29 5.92 -1.75 -27.22
CA PHE A 29 6.00 -3.03 -26.51
C PHE A 29 6.70 -2.95 -25.14
N LEU A 30 7.24 -1.78 -24.78
CA LEU A 30 7.83 -1.49 -23.46
C LEU A 30 6.89 -0.70 -22.53
N ILE A 31 5.69 -0.33 -23.00
CA ILE A 31 4.58 -0.02 -22.09
C ILE A 31 4.15 -1.36 -21.50
N LYS A 32 4.90 -1.78 -20.49
CA LYS A 32 4.63 -2.98 -19.71
C LYS A 32 3.15 -2.99 -19.35
N THR A 33 2.48 -4.04 -19.78
CA THR A 33 1.50 -4.72 -18.94
C THR A 33 2.18 -5.07 -17.61
N GLN A 34 2.21 -4.11 -16.68
CA GLN A 34 2.47 -4.38 -15.27
C GLN A 34 1.15 -4.62 -14.55
N ASP A 35 0.35 -5.54 -15.08
CA ASP A 35 -0.77 -6.15 -14.36
C ASP A 35 -0.37 -7.57 -13.99
N THR A 36 0.61 -7.69 -13.12
CA THR A 36 0.80 -8.86 -12.27
C THR A 36 1.27 -8.36 -10.92
N PHE A 37 0.31 -8.15 -10.02
CA PHE A 37 0.50 -7.85 -8.60
C PHE A 37 1.08 -9.07 -7.83
N ALA A 38 2.10 -9.71 -8.38
CA ALA A 38 2.83 -10.73 -7.65
C ALA A 38 3.90 -10.02 -6.82
N ASP A 39 3.57 -9.73 -5.56
CA ASP A 39 4.58 -9.38 -4.58
C ASP A 39 5.64 -10.48 -4.54
N SER A 40 6.86 -10.15 -4.95
CA SER A 40 7.99 -11.04 -4.84
C SER A 40 8.65 -10.79 -3.49
N VAL A 41 8.71 -11.83 -2.67
CA VAL A 41 9.45 -11.81 -1.42
C VAL A 41 10.41 -12.99 -1.42
N SER A 42 11.66 -12.73 -1.07
CA SER A 42 12.72 -13.74 -1.04
C SER A 42 13.59 -13.54 0.17
N ILE A 43 14.10 -14.64 0.72
CA ILE A 43 15.05 -14.64 1.81
C ILE A 43 16.25 -15.49 1.43
N THR A 44 17.44 -14.94 1.68
CA THR A 44 18.69 -15.66 1.61
C THR A 44 19.08 -16.08 3.02
N VAL A 45 19.24 -17.39 3.23
CA VAL A 45 19.74 -17.99 4.48
C VAL A 45 20.86 -18.97 4.17
N PRO A 46 21.85 -19.15 5.06
CA PRO A 46 22.85 -20.21 4.91
C PRO A 46 22.19 -21.59 4.86
N SER A 47 22.58 -22.41 3.89
CA SER A 47 21.96 -23.72 3.64
C SER A 47 22.31 -24.78 4.69
N ASN A 48 23.54 -24.76 5.21
CA ASN A 48 24.00 -25.64 6.27
C ASN A 48 24.85 -24.87 7.28
N VAL A 49 24.65 -25.13 8.58
CA VAL A 49 25.41 -24.51 9.66
C VAL A 49 26.14 -25.62 10.43
N ASN A 50 27.44 -25.75 10.15
CA ASN A 50 28.29 -26.73 10.83
C ASN A 50 29.01 -26.07 12.00
N ILE A 51 28.93 -26.70 13.17
CA ILE A 51 29.59 -26.26 14.39
C ILE A 51 30.42 -27.41 14.91
N GLN A 52 31.73 -27.18 15.02
CA GLN A 52 32.66 -28.09 15.66
C GLN A 52 32.97 -27.56 17.05
N ALA A 53 32.77 -28.39 18.07
CA ALA A 53 33.06 -28.07 19.45
C ALA A 53 33.86 -29.22 20.06
N ASP A 54 35.06 -28.92 20.55
CA ASP A 54 35.81 -29.84 21.39
C ASP A 54 35.37 -29.64 22.84
N ILE A 55 34.70 -30.65 23.38
CA ILE A 55 34.18 -30.67 24.75
C ILE A 55 35.15 -31.34 25.74
N GLY A 56 36.27 -31.91 25.26
CA GLY A 56 37.31 -32.66 25.98
C GLY A 56 37.19 -32.76 27.50
N THR A 57 38.12 -32.12 28.23
CA THR A 57 38.12 -32.07 29.71
C THR A 57 37.45 -30.80 30.25
N GLN A 58 37.00 -29.90 29.38
CA GLN A 58 36.40 -28.62 29.79
C GLN A 58 35.05 -28.88 30.45
N ALA A 59 34.83 -28.26 31.61
CA ALA A 59 33.55 -28.39 32.30
C ALA A 59 32.39 -27.81 31.47
N LYS A 60 32.66 -26.90 30.53
CA LYS A 60 31.69 -26.27 29.64
C LYS A 60 32.40 -25.56 28.47
N THR A 61 31.92 -25.77 27.26
CA THR A 61 32.35 -25.11 26.03
C THR A 61 31.21 -24.24 25.51
N GLU A 62 31.48 -22.96 25.29
CA GLU A 62 30.52 -21.99 24.74
C GLU A 62 30.85 -21.72 23.27
N VAL A 63 29.86 -21.82 22.39
CA VAL A 63 30.03 -21.56 20.96
C VAL A 63 28.92 -20.66 20.47
N THR A 64 29.26 -19.66 19.65
CA THR A 64 28.29 -18.76 19.03
C THR A 64 28.51 -18.69 17.54
N LYS A 65 27.43 -18.74 16.77
CA LYS A 65 27.44 -18.68 15.31
C LYS A 65 26.44 -17.65 14.81
N THR A 66 26.93 -16.61 14.17
CA THR A 66 26.09 -15.62 13.47
C THR A 66 25.81 -16.09 12.06
N LEU A 67 24.55 -15.96 11.65
CA LEU A 67 24.04 -16.16 10.31
C LEU A 67 23.58 -14.79 9.80
N ASP A 68 24.09 -14.39 8.64
CA ASP A 68 23.61 -13.20 7.95
C ASP A 68 22.42 -13.59 7.07
N LEU A 69 21.29 -12.93 7.30
CA LEU A 69 20.06 -13.13 6.55
C LEU A 69 19.77 -11.86 5.76
N THR A 70 19.34 -12.04 4.52
CA THR A 70 18.96 -10.94 3.62
C THR A 70 17.57 -11.20 3.08
N VAL A 71 16.66 -10.25 3.29
CA VAL A 71 15.33 -10.27 2.69
C VAL A 71 15.27 -9.24 1.56
N ASN A 72 14.78 -9.68 0.40
CA ASN A 72 14.40 -8.80 -0.70
C ASN A 72 12.89 -8.91 -0.88
N SER A 73 12.22 -7.77 -0.97
CA SER A 73 10.78 -7.70 -1.19
C SER A 73 10.47 -6.60 -2.19
N SER A 74 9.63 -6.88 -3.17
CA SER A 74 9.01 -5.86 -4.01
C SER A 74 7.71 -5.33 -3.41
N SER A 75 7.26 -5.90 -2.29
CA SER A 75 6.00 -5.53 -1.65
C SER A 75 6.04 -4.09 -1.14
N SER A 76 5.00 -3.33 -1.48
CA SER A 76 4.80 -1.97 -0.97
C SER A 76 4.42 -1.94 0.52
N THR A 77 4.01 -3.07 1.08
CA THR A 77 3.48 -3.20 2.44
C THR A 77 4.46 -3.85 3.42
N GLY A 78 5.62 -4.26 2.93
CA GLY A 78 6.69 -4.85 3.74
C GLY A 78 6.55 -6.38 3.87
N TYR A 79 7.02 -6.94 4.98
CA TYR A 79 7.02 -8.39 5.20
C TYR A 79 7.09 -8.77 6.67
N LYS A 80 6.68 -10.01 6.98
CA LYS A 80 6.89 -10.66 8.27
C LYS A 80 7.78 -11.88 8.11
N LEU A 81 8.71 -12.07 9.03
CA LEU A 81 9.57 -13.23 9.07
C LEU A 81 9.40 -13.98 10.38
N TYR A 82 9.04 -15.25 10.26
CA TYR A 82 8.87 -16.18 11.34
C TYR A 82 10.01 -17.20 11.39
N PHE A 83 10.31 -17.69 12.58
CA PHE A 83 11.35 -18.68 12.84
C PHE A 83 10.78 -19.83 13.67
N SER A 84 11.18 -21.06 13.36
CA SER A 84 10.84 -22.27 14.13
C SER A 84 11.80 -23.43 13.86
N SER A 85 11.72 -24.48 14.67
CA SER A 85 12.15 -25.82 14.28
C SER A 85 11.21 -26.41 13.23
N ASP A 86 11.66 -27.47 12.57
CA ASP A 86 10.86 -28.26 11.64
C ASP A 86 9.84 -29.21 12.30
N SER A 87 9.77 -29.26 13.62
CA SER A 87 8.91 -30.21 14.34
C SER A 87 8.54 -29.71 15.75
N ALA A 88 7.71 -30.48 16.47
CA ALA A 88 7.45 -30.24 17.89
C ALA A 88 8.69 -30.42 18.78
N GLU A 89 9.64 -31.27 18.37
CA GLU A 89 10.94 -31.37 19.03
C GLU A 89 11.83 -30.20 18.58
N THR A 90 12.32 -29.44 19.55
CA THR A 90 13.15 -28.26 19.30
C THR A 90 14.62 -28.48 19.63
N GLY A 91 15.00 -29.57 20.31
CA GLY A 91 16.39 -29.94 20.56
C GLY A 91 17.11 -30.50 19.33
N LEU A 92 18.45 -30.43 19.32
CA LEU A 92 19.25 -31.18 18.36
C LEU A 92 19.29 -32.66 18.77
N ILE A 93 18.97 -33.54 17.83
CA ILE A 93 18.93 -34.99 18.03
C ILE A 93 20.21 -35.63 17.49
N SER A 94 20.74 -36.60 18.22
CA SER A 94 21.85 -37.42 17.76
C SER A 94 21.54 -38.14 16.45
N THR A 95 22.45 -38.07 15.48
CA THR A 95 22.40 -38.88 14.25
C THR A 95 23.04 -40.25 14.42
N THR A 96 23.77 -40.46 15.52
CA THR A 96 24.45 -41.73 15.84
C THR A 96 23.61 -42.66 16.72
N GLY A 97 22.35 -42.28 16.99
CA GLY A 97 21.35 -43.15 17.62
C GLY A 97 21.37 -43.18 19.15
N ASN A 98 22.16 -42.34 19.82
CA ASN A 98 22.05 -42.17 21.26
C ASN A 98 20.81 -41.31 21.61
N SER A 99 20.25 -41.50 22.80
CA SER A 99 19.05 -40.78 23.25
C SER A 99 19.32 -39.35 23.75
N PHE A 100 20.58 -38.91 23.74
CA PHE A 100 20.95 -37.59 24.21
C PHE A 100 20.47 -36.51 23.24
N LYS A 101 20.05 -35.38 23.79
CA LYS A 101 19.61 -34.21 23.03
C LYS A 101 20.28 -32.97 23.57
N ILE A 102 20.71 -32.09 22.67
CA ILE A 102 21.08 -30.73 23.04
C ILE A 102 19.79 -29.91 22.97
N THR A 103 19.17 -29.69 24.12
CA THR A 103 17.81 -29.13 24.17
C THR A 103 17.80 -27.64 23.84
N SER A 104 16.70 -27.12 23.34
CA SER A 104 16.51 -25.68 23.33
C SER A 104 16.51 -25.14 24.76
N VAL A 105 17.09 -23.95 24.96
CA VAL A 105 16.95 -23.22 26.22
C VAL A 105 15.49 -22.86 26.48
N TYR A 106 15.03 -22.84 27.73
CA TYR A 106 13.65 -22.52 28.09
C TYR A 106 13.44 -21.00 28.24
N GLY A 107 12.33 -20.48 27.71
CA GLY A 107 11.99 -19.06 27.83
C GLY A 107 12.93 -18.13 27.07
N ASN A 108 13.15 -16.94 27.60
CA ASN A 108 13.84 -15.84 26.92
C ASN A 108 15.01 -15.31 27.76
N ASN A 109 15.93 -14.58 27.11
CA ASN A 109 17.04 -13.86 27.75
C ASN A 109 17.98 -14.74 28.59
N ASN A 110 18.22 -15.98 28.16
CA ASN A 110 19.09 -16.89 28.88
C ASN A 110 20.55 -16.57 28.58
N ASN A 111 21.32 -16.22 29.61
CA ASN A 111 22.74 -15.98 29.45
C ASN A 111 23.48 -17.28 29.10
N LEU A 112 24.25 -17.25 28.01
CA LEU A 112 24.98 -18.41 27.49
C LEU A 112 25.89 -19.05 28.54
N SER A 113 26.53 -18.22 29.38
CA SER A 113 27.53 -18.68 30.33
C SER A 113 26.94 -19.18 31.65
N SER A 114 25.88 -18.55 32.15
CA SER A 114 25.37 -18.85 33.50
C SER A 114 24.08 -19.66 33.52
N ALA A 115 23.23 -19.55 32.50
CA ALA A 115 21.91 -20.17 32.48
C ALA A 115 21.84 -21.44 31.62
N MET A 116 22.61 -21.52 30.53
CA MET A 116 22.50 -22.59 29.54
C MET A 116 23.41 -23.79 29.87
N ASN A 117 22.89 -25.01 29.78
CA ASN A 117 23.64 -26.24 30.02
C ASN A 117 23.17 -27.38 29.11
N ASN A 118 24.07 -27.91 28.27
CA ASN A 118 23.73 -28.85 27.20
C ASN A 118 22.57 -28.35 26.33
N GLN A 119 22.63 -27.05 26.04
CA GLN A 119 21.54 -26.31 25.44
C GLN A 119 22.02 -25.44 24.30
N TYR A 120 21.06 -25.07 23.47
CA TYR A 120 21.24 -24.05 22.46
C TYR A 120 20.02 -23.13 22.37
N GLY A 121 20.19 -21.96 21.77
CA GLY A 121 19.12 -20.98 21.61
C GLY A 121 19.45 -19.97 20.53
N TYR A 122 18.52 -19.06 20.26
CA TYR A 122 18.68 -18.03 19.23
C TYR A 122 18.63 -16.60 19.78
N ASN A 123 19.24 -15.68 19.05
CA ASN A 123 19.27 -14.25 19.34
C ASN A 123 19.22 -13.47 18.02
N THR A 124 18.50 -12.35 17.98
CA THR A 124 18.29 -11.53 16.77
C THR A 124 18.92 -10.15 16.86
N GLU A 125 19.78 -9.93 17.85
CA GLU A 125 20.49 -8.67 18.03
C GLU A 125 21.56 -8.51 16.95
N THR A 126 21.72 -7.27 16.47
CA THR A 126 22.77 -6.91 15.50
C THR A 126 24.17 -7.21 16.03
N VAL A 127 24.35 -7.10 17.34
CA VAL A 127 25.56 -7.52 18.06
C VAL A 127 25.13 -8.56 19.08
N ASP A 128 25.70 -9.76 18.99
CA ASP A 128 25.37 -10.88 19.87
C ASP A 128 25.68 -10.54 21.35
N ASN A 129 24.62 -10.24 22.10
CA ASN A 129 24.67 -9.87 23.52
C ASN A 129 24.77 -11.09 24.47
N LYS A 130 24.92 -12.30 23.91
CA LYS A 130 25.01 -13.58 24.63
C LYS A 130 23.75 -13.95 25.44
N LEU A 131 22.60 -13.34 25.14
CA LEU A 131 21.30 -13.69 25.70
C LEU A 131 20.45 -14.41 24.64
N TYR A 132 20.09 -15.65 24.92
CA TYR A 132 19.44 -16.55 23.96
C TYR A 132 18.02 -16.93 24.38
N ASN A 133 17.16 -17.06 23.37
CA ASN A 133 15.76 -17.41 23.49
C ASN A 133 15.52 -18.85 23.05
N TYR A 134 14.40 -19.40 23.52
CA TYR A 134 13.89 -20.72 23.17
C TYR A 134 13.63 -20.84 21.66
N ILE A 135 14.22 -21.86 21.02
CA ILE A 135 13.90 -22.28 19.66
C ILE A 135 12.44 -22.75 19.62
N PRO A 136 11.55 -22.05 18.90
CA PRO A 136 10.13 -22.34 18.93
C PRO A 136 9.77 -23.55 18.07
N ALA A 137 8.74 -24.30 18.49
CA ALA A 137 8.22 -25.44 17.75
C ALA A 137 7.50 -25.01 16.45
N LEU A 138 7.44 -25.91 15.47
CA LEU A 138 6.78 -25.66 14.18
C LEU A 138 5.32 -25.16 14.33
N ALA A 139 4.59 -25.69 15.32
CA ALA A 139 3.20 -25.33 15.57
C ALA A 139 3.02 -23.91 16.18
N SER A 140 4.09 -23.30 16.66
CA SER A 140 4.06 -21.96 17.24
C SER A 140 5.32 -21.15 16.88
N PRO A 141 5.52 -20.80 15.59
CA PRO A 141 6.70 -20.04 15.16
C PRO A 141 6.78 -18.66 15.82
N ALA A 142 8.01 -18.20 16.13
CA ALA A 142 8.22 -16.86 16.66
C ALA A 142 8.36 -15.84 15.54
N LEU A 143 7.69 -14.69 15.67
CA LEU A 143 7.92 -13.53 14.82
C LEU A 143 9.28 -12.91 15.20
N ILE A 144 10.23 -12.92 14.27
CA ILE A 144 11.60 -12.43 14.51
C ILE A 144 11.94 -11.15 13.75
N ARG A 145 11.16 -10.80 12.73
CA ARG A 145 11.29 -9.51 12.01
C ARG A 145 9.95 -9.09 11.42
N ASN A 146 9.63 -7.80 11.50
CA ASN A 146 8.39 -7.21 11.01
C ASN A 146 8.70 -5.85 10.38
N VAL A 147 8.63 -5.78 9.05
CA VAL A 147 8.80 -4.54 8.29
C VAL A 147 7.46 -4.17 7.71
N THR A 148 7.01 -2.94 7.93
CA THR A 148 5.66 -2.48 7.55
C THR A 148 5.65 -1.45 6.42
N THR A 149 6.78 -1.30 5.74
CA THR A 149 6.97 -0.33 4.66
C THR A 149 7.71 -1.01 3.50
N GLN A 150 7.56 -0.46 2.30
CA GLN A 150 8.35 -0.90 1.15
C GLN A 150 9.85 -0.84 1.45
N LEU A 151 10.57 -1.88 1.04
CA LEU A 151 12.02 -1.90 1.10
C LEU A 151 12.60 -1.03 -0.02
N THR A 152 13.39 -0.01 0.36
CA THR A 152 14.18 0.79 -0.61
C THR A 152 15.51 0.13 -0.96
N ALA A 153 15.96 -0.83 -0.14
CA ALA A 153 17.12 -1.67 -0.33
C ALA A 153 16.91 -3.02 0.39
N ALA A 154 17.77 -4.00 0.10
CA ALA A 154 17.74 -5.30 0.77
C ALA A 154 17.84 -5.14 2.30
N ASP A 155 16.95 -5.83 3.02
CA ASP A 155 16.92 -5.79 4.47
C ASP A 155 17.86 -6.86 5.04
N ASN A 156 18.96 -6.41 5.63
CA ASN A 156 20.01 -7.27 6.18
C ASN A 156 19.89 -7.31 7.70
N PHE A 157 19.82 -8.51 8.27
CA PHE A 157 19.81 -8.67 9.72
C PHE A 157 20.53 -9.96 10.15
N LYS A 158 20.98 -9.96 11.40
CA LYS A 158 21.77 -11.06 11.98
C LYS A 158 20.89 -11.98 12.79
N PHE A 159 21.17 -13.27 12.66
CA PHE A 159 20.57 -14.32 13.46
C PHE A 159 21.69 -15.13 14.13
N ASN A 160 21.76 -15.08 15.45
CA ASN A 160 22.82 -15.70 16.23
C ASN A 160 22.30 -16.99 16.87
N LEU A 161 23.09 -18.07 16.78
CA LEU A 161 22.89 -19.31 17.51
C LEU A 161 23.95 -19.44 18.59
N GLY A 162 23.54 -19.72 19.82
CA GLY A 162 24.43 -19.93 20.97
C GLY A 162 24.30 -21.33 21.52
N PHE A 163 25.42 -21.94 21.89
CA PHE A 163 25.52 -23.30 22.41
C PHE A 163 26.35 -23.29 23.69
N ALA A 164 25.83 -23.93 24.75
CA ALA A 164 26.57 -24.19 25.98
C ALA A 164 26.62 -25.69 26.20
N LEU A 165 27.78 -26.29 25.95
CA LEU A 165 28.00 -27.73 25.85
C LEU A 165 28.87 -28.21 27.02
N ARG A 166 28.42 -29.22 27.77
CA ARG A 166 29.20 -29.84 28.85
C ARG A 166 29.96 -31.07 28.32
N ASN A 167 30.98 -31.52 29.04
CA ASN A 167 31.78 -32.70 28.69
C ASN A 167 31.04 -34.04 28.82
N ASN A 168 29.80 -34.05 29.31
CA ASN A 168 28.98 -35.27 29.41
C ASN A 168 28.12 -35.53 28.17
N ILE A 169 28.21 -34.70 27.13
CA ILE A 169 27.54 -34.96 25.85
C ILE A 169 28.27 -36.13 25.16
N PRO A 170 27.58 -37.22 24.78
CA PRO A 170 28.20 -38.30 24.02
C PRO A 170 28.77 -37.80 22.70
N ALA A 171 29.97 -38.26 22.35
CA ALA A 171 30.60 -37.94 21.07
C ALA A 171 29.70 -38.38 19.90
N GLY A 172 29.52 -37.49 18.93
CA GLY A 172 28.66 -37.73 17.78
C GLY A 172 28.20 -36.44 17.12
N SER A 173 27.35 -36.58 16.12
CA SER A 173 26.72 -35.44 15.43
C SER A 173 25.29 -35.28 15.90
N TYR A 174 24.88 -34.03 16.11
CA TYR A 174 23.53 -33.67 16.54
C TYR A 174 22.95 -32.68 15.54
N GLN A 175 21.70 -32.88 15.13
CA GLN A 175 21.07 -32.08 14.08
C GLN A 175 19.65 -31.63 14.43
N ARG A 176 19.28 -30.47 13.90
CA ARG A 176 17.92 -29.92 13.87
C ARG A 176 17.79 -29.08 12.61
N LYS A 177 16.66 -29.20 11.90
CA LYS A 177 16.33 -28.24 10.84
C LYS A 177 15.64 -27.03 11.44
N LEU A 178 16.08 -25.86 11.01
CA LEU A 178 15.54 -24.57 11.37
C LEU A 178 14.80 -24.00 10.15
N VAL A 179 13.59 -23.51 10.36
CA VAL A 179 12.67 -23.04 9.33
C VAL A 179 12.46 -21.55 9.48
N PHE A 180 12.74 -20.82 8.40
CA PHE A 180 12.42 -19.41 8.25
C PHE A 180 11.22 -19.29 7.31
N THR A 181 10.12 -18.73 7.80
CA THR A 181 8.89 -18.54 7.01
C THR A 181 8.71 -17.06 6.74
N LEU A 182 8.89 -16.68 5.48
CA LEU A 182 8.77 -15.32 5.00
C LEU A 182 7.38 -15.11 4.39
N ILE A 183 6.67 -14.09 4.85
CA ILE A 183 5.31 -13.76 4.42
C ILE A 183 5.32 -12.30 3.96
N SER A 184 5.05 -12.07 2.68
CA SER A 184 4.70 -10.72 2.18
C SER A 184 3.39 -10.31 2.85
N GLU A 185 3.21 -9.04 3.27
CA GLU A 185 1.90 -8.58 3.70
C GLU A 185 0.98 -8.58 2.46
N GLY A 186 0.28 -9.70 2.25
CA GLY A 186 -0.41 -10.02 1.01
C GLY A 186 -1.48 -9.00 0.63
N GLU A 187 -1.83 -8.97 -0.66
CA GLU A 187 -2.88 -8.08 -1.14
C GLU A 187 -4.18 -8.33 -0.40
N SER A 188 -4.78 -7.27 0.12
CA SER A 188 -6.09 -7.29 0.74
C SER A 188 -6.92 -6.14 0.19
N THR A 189 -8.14 -6.45 -0.21
CA THR A 189 -9.03 -5.50 -0.89
C THR A 189 -10.13 -4.99 0.05
N GLY A 190 -10.30 -3.68 0.05
CA GLY A 190 -11.48 -2.99 0.57
C GLY A 190 -12.34 -2.51 -0.59
N LYS A 191 -13.57 -3.01 -0.72
CA LYS A 191 -14.50 -2.57 -1.76
C LYS A 191 -15.39 -1.47 -1.20
N ILE A 192 -15.35 -0.31 -1.82
CA ILE A 192 -16.01 0.90 -1.31
C ILE A 192 -17.49 0.88 -1.68
N VAL A 193 -18.34 1.33 -0.75
CA VAL A 193 -19.78 1.52 -0.96
C VAL A 193 -20.08 2.57 -2.04
N SER A 194 -21.32 2.62 -2.53
CA SER A 194 -21.75 3.57 -3.57
C SER A 194 -21.49 5.04 -3.24
N GLY A 195 -21.45 5.90 -4.27
CA GLY A 195 -21.23 7.34 -4.10
C GLY A 195 -22.22 8.03 -3.16
N THR A 196 -23.50 7.62 -3.18
CA THR A 196 -24.52 8.15 -2.26
C THR A 196 -24.26 7.78 -0.79
N GLU A 197 -23.73 6.58 -0.52
CA GLU A 197 -23.35 6.16 0.83
C GLU A 197 -22.08 6.87 1.30
N LEU A 198 -21.14 7.15 0.39
CA LEU A 198 -19.99 8.01 0.67
C LEU A 198 -20.41 9.46 0.98
N ASN A 199 -21.39 10.03 0.28
CA ASN A 199 -21.95 11.35 0.60
C ASN A 199 -22.50 11.39 2.03
N LYS A 200 -23.27 10.37 2.42
CA LYS A 200 -23.76 10.22 3.80
C LYS A 200 -22.61 10.12 4.80
N ALA A 201 -21.57 9.34 4.48
CA ALA A 201 -20.40 9.19 5.34
C ALA A 201 -19.64 10.52 5.52
N LEU A 202 -19.46 11.31 4.46
CA LEU A 202 -18.85 12.64 4.51
C LEU A 202 -19.69 13.59 5.38
N LYS A 203 -21.01 13.68 5.15
CA LYS A 203 -21.91 14.50 5.97
C LYS A 203 -21.91 14.08 7.44
N LYS A 204 -21.86 12.78 7.72
CA LYS A 204 -21.71 12.26 9.09
C LYS A 204 -20.35 12.64 9.70
N GLY A 205 -19.29 12.64 8.92
CA GLY A 205 -17.95 13.11 9.33
C GLY A 205 -17.92 14.57 9.79
N LEU A 206 -18.81 15.42 9.25
CA LEU A 206 -19.03 16.79 9.72
C LEU A 206 -19.72 16.88 11.09
N GLY A 207 -20.23 15.76 11.62
CA GLY A 207 -21.05 15.72 12.82
C GLY A 207 -22.51 16.09 12.58
N ILE A 208 -22.99 16.02 11.34
CA ILE A 208 -24.42 16.21 11.03
C ILE A 208 -25.21 15.00 11.57
N THR A 209 -26.35 15.27 12.20
CA THR A 209 -27.27 14.24 12.72
C THR A 209 -28.69 14.36 12.16
N ASP A 210 -29.01 15.46 11.46
CA ASP A 210 -30.32 15.68 10.85
C ASP A 210 -30.51 14.75 9.64
N GLN A 211 -31.53 13.89 9.73
CA GLN A 211 -31.83 12.86 8.74
C GLN A 211 -32.07 13.41 7.32
N SER A 212 -32.56 14.64 7.21
CA SER A 212 -32.86 15.25 5.92
C SER A 212 -31.62 15.47 5.04
N TYR A 213 -30.43 15.63 5.62
CA TYR A 213 -29.17 15.73 4.86
C TYR A 213 -28.72 14.39 4.27
N PHE A 214 -29.14 13.28 4.88
CA PHE A 214 -28.80 11.92 4.43
C PHE A 214 -29.82 11.39 3.41
N ASN A 215 -31.06 11.89 3.45
CA ASN A 215 -32.11 11.51 2.51
C ASN A 215 -32.01 12.26 1.17
N ASP A 216 -31.37 13.43 1.14
CA ASP A 216 -31.16 14.23 -0.07
C ASP A 216 -29.66 14.57 -0.22
N PRO A 217 -28.94 13.94 -1.18
CA PRO A 217 -27.55 14.28 -1.42
C PRO A 217 -27.35 15.74 -1.85
N LEU A 218 -28.33 16.36 -2.50
CA LEU A 218 -28.26 17.73 -3.02
C LEU A 218 -28.57 18.80 -1.96
N LYS A 219 -29.03 18.40 -0.77
CA LYS A 219 -29.24 19.33 0.33
C LYS A 219 -27.89 19.94 0.75
N THR A 220 -27.76 21.24 0.53
CA THR A 220 -26.52 21.98 0.78
C THR A 220 -26.22 22.10 2.27
N THR A 221 -24.96 21.87 2.66
CA THR A 221 -24.50 22.11 4.03
C THR A 221 -24.60 23.59 4.43
N SER A 222 -24.77 23.87 5.72
CA SER A 222 -24.80 25.24 6.25
C SER A 222 -23.40 25.87 6.31
N ASN A 223 -23.35 27.20 6.43
CA ASN A 223 -22.10 27.98 6.52
C ASN A 223 -21.30 27.79 7.83
N SER A 224 -21.68 26.82 8.66
CA SER A 224 -20.98 26.41 9.89
C SER A 224 -19.96 25.29 9.67
N TYR A 225 -20.00 24.66 8.50
CA TYR A 225 -19.10 23.58 8.11
C TYR A 225 -18.07 24.11 7.10
N TYR A 226 -16.85 23.60 7.20
CA TYR A 226 -15.73 23.94 6.33
C TYR A 226 -15.03 22.65 5.91
N PRO A 227 -15.65 21.83 5.03
CA PRO A 227 -15.11 20.54 4.65
C PRO A 227 -13.78 20.70 3.92
N ASP A 228 -12.72 20.08 4.44
CA ASP A 228 -11.45 19.96 3.74
C ASP A 228 -11.42 18.65 2.98
N LEU A 229 -11.65 18.73 1.67
CA LEU A 229 -11.69 17.60 0.76
C LEU A 229 -10.29 17.17 0.27
N ASN A 230 -9.22 17.60 0.94
CA ASN A 230 -7.95 16.88 0.92
C ASN A 230 -8.04 15.69 1.92
N ILE A 231 -8.63 14.59 1.47
CA ILE A 231 -8.97 13.43 2.30
C ILE A 231 -7.72 12.62 2.60
N SER A 232 -7.39 12.44 3.88
CA SER A 232 -6.27 11.62 4.30
C SER A 232 -6.59 10.13 4.20
N VAL A 233 -5.72 9.32 3.60
CA VAL A 233 -5.86 7.86 3.44
C VAL A 233 -4.65 7.16 4.05
N GLY A 234 -4.88 6.19 4.94
CA GLY A 234 -3.80 5.49 5.63
C GLY A 234 -4.19 4.11 6.15
N LYS A 235 -3.21 3.43 6.77
CA LYS A 235 -3.46 2.17 7.49
C LYS A 235 -4.12 2.45 8.84
N ASN A 236 -3.64 3.51 9.49
CA ASN A 236 -4.04 3.91 10.82
C ASN A 236 -5.00 5.09 10.75
N LYS A 237 -5.81 5.21 11.81
CA LYS A 237 -6.67 6.37 12.02
C LYS A 237 -5.80 7.62 12.20
N CYS A 238 -6.02 8.63 11.35
CA CYS A 238 -5.14 9.81 11.27
C CYS A 238 -5.31 10.83 12.42
N SER A 239 -6.38 10.73 13.23
CA SER A 239 -6.57 11.57 14.41
C SER A 239 -7.39 10.87 15.49
N ASN A 240 -6.99 11.08 16.74
CA ASN A 240 -7.75 10.62 17.92
C ASN A 240 -9.06 11.40 18.13
N ASP A 241 -9.18 12.59 17.53
CA ASP A 241 -10.37 13.45 17.65
C ASP A 241 -11.57 12.96 16.82
N ILE A 242 -11.35 12.01 15.91
CA ILE A 242 -12.44 11.38 15.16
C ILE A 242 -13.22 10.48 16.12
N THR A 243 -14.46 10.81 16.42
CA THR A 243 -15.29 10.03 17.36
C THR A 243 -16.07 8.91 16.64
N PRO A 244 -16.57 7.89 17.37
CA PRO A 244 -17.44 6.86 16.78
C PRO A 244 -18.68 7.44 16.08
N GLU A 245 -19.27 8.51 16.63
CA GLU A 245 -20.46 9.17 16.08
C GLU A 245 -20.18 9.84 14.73
N ARG A 246 -18.92 10.20 14.47
CA ARG A 246 -18.45 10.77 13.20
C ARG A 246 -17.79 9.74 12.28
N THR A 247 -17.85 8.45 12.62
CA THR A 247 -17.24 7.36 11.86
C THR A 247 -18.29 6.55 11.12
N SER A 248 -17.98 6.16 9.89
CA SER A 248 -18.77 5.27 9.04
C SER A 248 -17.91 4.12 8.55
N LEU A 249 -18.48 2.91 8.54
CA LEU A 249 -17.91 1.80 7.77
C LEU A 249 -18.33 2.00 6.31
N ILE A 250 -17.35 2.17 5.42
CA ILE A 250 -17.55 2.45 3.99
C ILE A 250 -17.10 1.30 3.10
N SER A 251 -16.79 0.13 3.68
CA SER A 251 -16.55 -1.10 2.95
C SER A 251 -17.84 -1.93 2.79
N THR A 252 -18.02 -2.58 1.64
CA THR A 252 -19.10 -3.54 1.41
C THR A 252 -18.87 -4.86 2.18
N PRO A 253 -19.92 -5.68 2.41
CA PRO A 253 -19.79 -6.93 3.16
C PRO A 253 -18.83 -7.98 2.54
N ASP A 254 -18.58 -7.90 1.24
CA ASP A 254 -17.68 -8.78 0.49
C ASP A 254 -16.24 -8.23 0.37
N SER A 255 -15.90 -7.22 1.18
CA SER A 255 -14.53 -6.74 1.35
C SER A 255 -13.71 -7.70 2.21
N GLU A 256 -12.44 -7.90 1.85
CA GLU A 256 -11.50 -8.73 2.64
C GLU A 256 -11.03 -8.00 3.89
N ALA A 257 -11.09 -6.66 3.89
CA ALA A 257 -10.74 -5.81 5.00
C ALA A 257 -11.75 -4.66 5.16
N PRO A 258 -12.03 -4.23 6.40
CA PRO A 258 -12.93 -3.11 6.65
C PRO A 258 -12.28 -1.79 6.22
N VAL A 259 -13.09 -0.86 5.74
CA VAL A 259 -12.67 0.50 5.39
C VAL A 259 -13.53 1.48 6.15
N TYR A 260 -12.91 2.40 6.87
CA TYR A 260 -13.61 3.39 7.66
C TYR A 260 -13.39 4.78 7.08
N LEU A 261 -14.41 5.63 7.15
CA LEU A 261 -14.33 7.06 6.90
C LEU A 261 -14.80 7.80 8.14
N GLY A 262 -14.04 8.80 8.58
CA GLY A 262 -14.45 9.69 9.66
C GLY A 262 -13.98 11.11 9.45
N GLY A 263 -14.57 12.04 10.21
CA GLY A 263 -14.19 13.44 10.19
C GLY A 263 -13.98 14.03 11.58
N TYR A 264 -13.18 15.10 11.65
CA TYR A 264 -12.89 15.85 12.87
C TYR A 264 -12.60 17.32 12.54
N ARG A 265 -12.84 18.22 13.51
CA ARG A 265 -12.60 19.65 13.32
C ARG A 265 -11.21 20.03 13.83
N ASN A 266 -10.37 20.56 12.94
CA ASN A 266 -9.10 21.21 13.28
C ASN A 266 -8.87 22.39 12.32
N SER A 267 -9.38 23.57 12.71
CA SER A 267 -9.59 24.75 11.84
C SER A 267 -10.61 24.49 10.71
N TRP A 268 -10.35 23.49 9.87
CA TRP A 268 -11.27 22.93 8.88
C TRP A 268 -11.86 21.59 9.36
N ASP A 269 -12.96 21.14 8.76
CA ASP A 269 -13.48 19.78 8.94
C ASP A 269 -12.67 18.80 8.08
N LYS A 270 -11.69 18.14 8.70
CA LYS A 270 -10.78 17.20 8.06
C LYS A 270 -11.43 15.82 7.91
N TYR A 271 -11.11 15.10 6.84
CA TYR A 271 -11.54 13.73 6.62
C TYR A 271 -10.39 12.73 6.64
N CYS A 272 -10.74 11.50 7.04
CA CYS A 272 -9.83 10.41 7.22
C CYS A 272 -10.45 9.11 6.70
N ILE A 273 -9.74 8.40 5.83
CA ILE A 273 -10.01 7.02 5.44
C ILE A 273 -8.90 6.16 6.02
N TRP A 274 -9.25 5.13 6.79
CA TRP A 274 -8.26 4.18 7.30
C TRP A 274 -8.70 2.73 7.15
N THR A 275 -7.74 1.87 6.85
CA THR A 275 -8.01 0.45 6.56
C THR A 275 -6.74 -0.40 6.58
N PRO A 276 -6.80 -1.66 7.05
CA PRO A 276 -5.70 -2.61 6.86
C PRO A 276 -5.58 -3.10 5.41
N ALA A 277 -6.59 -2.86 4.55
CA ALA A 277 -6.51 -3.20 3.13
C ALA A 277 -5.29 -2.55 2.48
N THR A 278 -4.80 -3.16 1.41
CA THR A 278 -3.70 -2.66 0.60
C THR A 278 -4.20 -2.04 -0.70
N LYS A 279 -5.44 -2.35 -1.10
CA LYS A 279 -6.13 -1.78 -2.27
C LYS A 279 -7.58 -1.43 -1.95
N LEU A 280 -8.03 -0.26 -2.39
CA LEU A 280 -9.41 0.22 -2.29
C LEU A 280 -10.05 0.23 -3.68
N ILE A 281 -11.05 -0.61 -3.87
CA ILE A 281 -11.78 -0.71 -5.13
C ILE A 281 -13.01 0.19 -5.04
N PHE A 282 -13.02 1.26 -5.82
CA PHE A 282 -14.17 2.16 -5.90
C PHE A 282 -15.30 1.52 -6.71
N PRO A 283 -16.57 1.83 -6.38
CA PRO A 283 -17.73 1.25 -7.05
C PRO A 283 -17.88 1.78 -8.48
N GLU A 284 -18.73 1.14 -9.28
CA GLU A 284 -19.06 1.65 -10.62
C GLU A 284 -19.77 3.02 -10.57
N ASN A 285 -20.48 3.30 -9.47
CA ASN A 285 -21.28 4.50 -9.28
C ASN A 285 -20.68 5.41 -8.18
N LEU A 286 -20.07 6.51 -8.61
CA LEU A 286 -19.56 7.60 -7.78
C LEU A 286 -20.51 8.79 -7.69
N SER A 287 -21.74 8.65 -8.17
CA SER A 287 -22.68 9.76 -8.18
C SER A 287 -22.85 10.36 -6.78
N TYR A 288 -22.98 11.69 -6.77
CA TYR A 288 -23.27 12.48 -5.57
C TYR A 288 -22.22 12.50 -4.44
N ILE A 289 -21.02 11.90 -4.54
CA ILE A 289 -20.07 11.85 -3.40
C ILE A 289 -19.89 13.22 -2.73
N PHE A 290 -19.59 14.26 -3.51
CA PHE A 290 -19.35 15.61 -2.97
C PHE A 290 -20.55 16.55 -3.12
N SER A 291 -21.67 16.05 -3.64
CA SER A 291 -22.89 16.83 -3.84
C SER A 291 -23.36 17.53 -2.56
N GLY A 292 -23.78 18.78 -2.72
CA GLY A 292 -24.29 19.61 -1.63
C GLY A 292 -23.26 19.98 -0.55
N LEU A 293 -21.99 19.62 -0.68
CA LEU A 293 -20.94 20.10 0.23
C LEU A 293 -20.55 21.52 -0.17
N THR A 294 -20.81 22.49 0.71
CA THR A 294 -20.52 23.91 0.50
C THR A 294 -19.39 24.38 1.41
N ASN A 295 -18.77 25.50 1.06
CA ASN A 295 -17.62 26.07 1.75
C ASN A 295 -16.42 25.11 1.86
N ILE A 296 -16.20 24.30 0.83
CA ILE A 296 -15.06 23.37 0.79
C ILE A 296 -13.73 24.12 0.63
N ASN A 297 -12.62 23.45 0.95
CA ASN A 297 -11.29 23.95 0.61
C ASN A 297 -11.12 24.06 -0.92
N ARG A 298 -10.04 24.70 -1.37
CA ARG A 298 -9.86 25.03 -2.79
C ARG A 298 -9.70 23.79 -3.68
N ASP A 299 -9.10 22.72 -3.19
CA ASP A 299 -8.66 21.59 -4.00
C ASP A 299 -9.22 20.27 -3.44
N VAL A 300 -9.86 19.46 -4.29
CA VAL A 300 -10.37 18.13 -3.93
C VAL A 300 -9.32 17.08 -4.27
N SER A 301 -8.83 16.35 -3.27
CA SER A 301 -7.75 15.38 -3.46
C SER A 301 -7.63 14.33 -2.36
N PHE A 302 -6.66 13.43 -2.53
CA PHE A 302 -6.26 12.46 -1.51
C PHE A 302 -4.81 12.70 -1.10
N THR A 303 -4.55 12.63 0.21
CA THR A 303 -3.20 12.56 0.78
C THR A 303 -2.98 11.21 1.43
N PHE A 304 -1.77 10.69 1.37
CA PHE A 304 -1.48 9.33 1.83
C PHE A 304 -0.52 9.33 3.01
N ASN A 305 -0.78 8.42 3.96
CA ASN A 305 -0.01 8.21 5.18
C ASN A 305 0.34 6.72 5.35
N ASP A 306 1.14 6.39 6.37
CA ASP A 306 1.47 5.01 6.75
C ASP A 306 2.09 4.16 5.62
N GLY A 307 2.88 4.79 4.75
CA GLY A 307 3.48 4.11 3.60
C GLY A 307 2.48 3.71 2.52
N ARG A 308 1.25 4.27 2.54
CA ARG A 308 0.30 4.19 1.43
C ARG A 308 0.65 5.23 0.36
N ASP A 309 0.20 4.97 -0.86
CA ASP A 309 0.29 5.88 -1.99
C ASP A 309 -0.95 5.75 -2.89
N SER A 310 -0.95 6.52 -3.99
CA SER A 310 -2.05 6.55 -4.95
C SER A 310 -2.35 5.23 -5.65
N ASN A 311 -1.42 4.26 -5.65
CA ASN A 311 -1.64 2.94 -6.24
C ASN A 311 -2.62 2.10 -5.44
N MET A 312 -2.86 2.45 -4.17
CA MET A 312 -3.90 1.84 -3.35
C MET A 312 -5.30 2.11 -3.91
N LEU A 313 -5.53 3.20 -4.64
CA LEU A 313 -6.87 3.58 -5.09
C LEU A 313 -7.14 3.05 -6.50
N ASP A 314 -8.17 2.23 -6.63
CA ASP A 314 -8.59 1.63 -7.90
C ASP A 314 -9.96 2.16 -8.32
N PHE A 315 -9.93 3.09 -9.27
CA PHE A 315 -11.09 3.70 -9.89
C PHE A 315 -11.46 3.06 -11.24
N SER A 316 -10.75 2.00 -11.67
CA SER A 316 -10.89 1.44 -13.03
C SER A 316 -12.29 0.98 -13.39
N LYS A 317 -13.11 0.63 -12.38
CA LYS A 317 -14.49 0.17 -12.56
C LYS A 317 -15.53 1.28 -12.67
N VAL A 318 -15.14 2.54 -12.44
CA VAL A 318 -16.09 3.65 -12.42
C VAL A 318 -16.71 3.86 -13.79
N LYS A 319 -18.03 3.92 -13.83
CA LYS A 319 -18.83 4.20 -15.04
C LYS A 319 -19.70 5.43 -14.90
N ASP A 320 -20.10 5.76 -13.67
CA ASP A 320 -21.03 6.84 -13.38
C ASP A 320 -20.40 7.84 -12.41
N ALA A 321 -20.15 9.04 -12.91
CA ALA A 321 -19.72 10.21 -12.14
C ALA A 321 -20.78 11.32 -12.17
N SER A 322 -22.04 10.99 -12.49
CA SER A 322 -23.13 11.96 -12.52
C SER A 322 -23.29 12.66 -11.17
N HIS A 323 -23.59 13.95 -11.21
CA HIS A 323 -23.78 14.76 -10.01
C HIS A 323 -22.61 14.74 -8.99
N LEU A 324 -21.40 14.28 -9.34
CA LEU A 324 -20.31 14.12 -8.36
C LEU A 324 -20.06 15.39 -7.54
N PHE A 325 -20.12 16.56 -8.19
CA PHE A 325 -19.92 17.88 -7.59
C PHE A 325 -21.16 18.79 -7.69
N HIS A 326 -22.35 18.23 -7.87
CA HIS A 326 -23.58 19.02 -8.02
C HIS A 326 -23.85 19.86 -6.75
N LYS A 327 -24.01 21.18 -6.91
CA LYS A 327 -24.17 22.17 -5.82
C LYS A 327 -22.98 22.21 -4.84
N THR A 328 -21.81 21.73 -5.24
CA THR A 328 -20.58 21.85 -4.44
C THR A 328 -19.98 23.23 -4.64
N THR A 329 -19.63 23.94 -3.56
CA THR A 329 -19.02 25.29 -3.65
C THR A 329 -17.84 25.44 -2.70
N GLY A 330 -16.80 26.16 -3.13
CA GLY A 330 -15.63 26.44 -2.29
C GLY A 330 -15.85 27.62 -1.34
N TYR A 331 -15.08 27.68 -0.26
CA TYR A 331 -15.13 28.79 0.70
C TYR A 331 -14.67 30.12 0.09
N TYR A 332 -13.60 30.10 -0.71
CA TYR A 332 -13.03 31.30 -1.31
C TYR A 332 -13.75 31.65 -2.60
N SER A 333 -14.58 32.70 -2.56
CA SER A 333 -15.31 33.22 -3.72
C SER A 333 -16.24 32.20 -4.41
N ASN A 334 -16.71 31.20 -3.65
CA ASN A 334 -17.48 30.05 -4.16
C ASN A 334 -16.70 29.12 -5.11
N LYS A 335 -15.37 29.23 -5.21
CA LYS A 335 -14.56 28.52 -6.22
C LYS A 335 -13.79 27.32 -5.68
N PHE A 336 -13.69 26.26 -6.47
CA PHE A 336 -12.81 25.12 -6.21
C PHE A 336 -12.24 24.49 -7.50
N LYS A 337 -11.24 23.61 -7.34
CA LYS A 337 -10.63 22.75 -8.36
C LYS A 337 -10.76 21.28 -7.97
N ALA A 338 -10.81 20.40 -8.97
CA ALA A 338 -10.97 18.96 -8.75
C ALA A 338 -9.98 18.10 -9.54
N ASP A 339 -9.01 18.70 -10.24
CA ASP A 339 -8.10 17.99 -11.15
C ASP A 339 -7.30 16.87 -10.46
N GLU A 340 -6.89 17.08 -9.21
CA GLU A 340 -6.19 16.05 -8.43
C GLU A 340 -7.07 14.80 -8.16
N PHE A 341 -8.37 14.99 -7.94
CA PHE A 341 -9.33 13.90 -7.80
C PHE A 341 -9.70 13.28 -9.15
N THR A 342 -10.05 14.10 -10.15
CA THR A 342 -10.52 13.58 -11.45
C THR A 342 -9.42 12.88 -12.22
N ASN A 343 -8.14 13.14 -11.92
CA ASN A 343 -7.02 12.39 -12.47
C ASN A 343 -7.11 10.87 -12.18
N TYR A 344 -7.74 10.45 -11.07
CA TYR A 344 -7.97 9.03 -10.79
C TYR A 344 -8.99 8.40 -11.74
N LEU A 345 -9.93 9.18 -12.28
CA LEU A 345 -10.98 8.70 -13.19
C LEU A 345 -10.45 8.39 -14.59
N LYS A 346 -9.24 8.83 -14.94
CA LYS A 346 -8.61 8.52 -16.24
C LYS A 346 -8.36 7.03 -16.46
N LYS A 347 -8.32 6.25 -15.39
CA LYS A 347 -8.19 4.78 -15.45
C LYS A 347 -9.51 4.08 -15.75
N ALA A 348 -10.61 4.82 -15.82
CA ALA A 348 -11.96 4.31 -15.93
C ALA A 348 -12.59 4.67 -17.28
N GLU A 349 -13.53 3.86 -17.73
CA GLU A 349 -14.38 4.16 -18.88
C GLU A 349 -15.67 4.84 -18.39
N VAL A 350 -15.58 6.13 -18.05
CA VAL A 350 -16.73 6.88 -17.52
C VAL A 350 -17.75 7.10 -18.63
N GLU A 351 -18.95 6.54 -18.46
CA GLU A 351 -20.05 6.57 -19.43
C GLU A 351 -21.10 7.65 -19.10
N ASN A 352 -21.25 8.02 -17.83
CA ASN A 352 -22.24 9.00 -17.36
C ASN A 352 -21.59 10.13 -16.56
N ILE A 353 -21.76 11.37 -17.03
CA ILE A 353 -21.30 12.60 -16.36
C ILE A 353 -22.43 13.65 -16.28
N GLU A 354 -23.69 13.20 -16.33
CA GLU A 354 -24.84 14.07 -16.18
C GLU A 354 -24.70 14.96 -14.94
N SER A 355 -24.87 16.27 -15.14
CA SER A 355 -24.86 17.26 -14.06
C SER A 355 -23.63 17.19 -13.15
N LEU A 356 -22.49 16.66 -13.63
CA LEU A 356 -21.27 16.47 -12.85
C LEU A 356 -20.85 17.75 -12.11
N TYR A 357 -21.01 18.90 -12.76
CA TYR A 357 -20.70 20.24 -12.22
C TYR A 357 -21.92 21.17 -12.15
N GLU A 358 -23.15 20.64 -12.19
CA GLU A 358 -24.36 21.47 -12.14
C GLU A 358 -24.40 22.31 -10.85
N ASP A 359 -24.80 23.58 -10.95
CA ASP A 359 -24.88 24.55 -9.85
C ASP A 359 -23.59 24.64 -8.99
N SER A 360 -22.44 24.20 -9.52
CA SER A 360 -21.20 24.08 -8.75
C SER A 360 -20.28 25.30 -8.87
N GLY A 361 -19.35 25.36 -7.94
CA GLY A 361 -18.25 26.32 -7.86
C GLY A 361 -17.00 25.95 -8.66
N ILE A 362 -17.05 24.97 -9.57
CA ILE A 362 -15.85 24.56 -10.31
C ILE A 362 -15.29 25.76 -11.08
N SER A 363 -14.00 26.06 -10.92
CA SER A 363 -13.40 27.23 -11.57
C SER A 363 -12.46 26.89 -12.71
N VAL A 364 -11.80 25.73 -12.66
CA VAL A 364 -10.82 25.30 -13.66
C VAL A 364 -10.94 23.79 -13.83
N ILE A 365 -10.84 23.33 -15.07
CA ILE A 365 -10.68 21.92 -15.43
C ILE A 365 -9.50 21.83 -16.39
N ASP A 366 -8.35 21.42 -15.88
CA ASP A 366 -7.09 21.36 -16.61
C ASP A 366 -7.03 20.10 -17.50
N ASP A 367 -7.75 19.03 -17.14
CA ASP A 367 -7.79 17.79 -17.91
C ASP A 367 -9.20 17.18 -17.97
N THR A 368 -9.70 17.02 -19.20
CA THR A 368 -11.05 16.52 -19.50
C THR A 368 -11.05 15.10 -20.07
N SER A 369 -9.89 14.45 -20.15
CA SER A 369 -9.72 13.14 -20.80
C SER A 369 -10.61 12.06 -20.21
N PHE A 370 -10.85 12.06 -18.89
CA PHE A 370 -11.73 11.09 -18.22
C PHE A 370 -13.19 11.19 -18.68
N MET A 371 -13.61 12.32 -19.25
CA MET A 371 -14.98 12.55 -19.72
C MET A 371 -15.16 12.18 -21.20
N SER A 372 -14.08 11.91 -21.93
CA SER A 372 -14.10 11.75 -23.39
C SER A 372 -14.96 10.59 -23.89
N ASN A 373 -15.18 9.56 -23.07
CA ASN A 373 -16.00 8.39 -23.39
C ASN A 373 -17.46 8.51 -22.88
N ALA A 374 -17.84 9.65 -22.30
CA ALA A 374 -19.15 9.81 -21.70
C ALA A 374 -20.25 9.88 -22.78
N LYS A 375 -21.29 9.07 -22.59
CA LYS A 375 -22.49 8.99 -23.46
C LYS A 375 -23.59 9.94 -22.98
N ASN A 376 -23.71 10.14 -21.67
CA ASN A 376 -24.65 11.10 -21.10
C ASN A 376 -23.89 12.29 -20.49
N ILE A 377 -24.02 13.45 -21.14
CA ILE A 377 -23.38 14.72 -20.75
C ILE A 377 -24.42 15.80 -20.39
N SER A 378 -25.67 15.39 -20.18
CA SER A 378 -26.78 16.30 -19.90
C SER A 378 -26.47 17.21 -18.72
N ASN A 379 -26.74 18.51 -18.84
CA ASN A 379 -26.54 19.49 -17.77
C ASN A 379 -25.13 19.57 -17.17
N LEU A 380 -24.10 19.00 -17.80
CA LEU A 380 -22.73 18.88 -17.28
C LEU A 380 -22.23 20.16 -16.58
N PHE A 381 -22.39 21.32 -17.24
CA PHE A 381 -21.98 22.64 -16.74
C PHE A 381 -23.16 23.57 -16.46
N LYS A 382 -24.38 23.04 -16.31
CA LYS A 382 -25.55 23.88 -16.09
C LYS A 382 -25.36 24.72 -14.82
N ASN A 383 -25.44 26.04 -14.96
CA ASN A 383 -25.19 27.00 -13.87
C ASN A 383 -23.81 26.88 -13.18
N ALA A 384 -22.78 26.31 -13.83
CA ALA A 384 -21.40 26.34 -13.35
C ALA A 384 -20.78 27.75 -13.56
N LYS A 385 -21.32 28.75 -12.85
CA LYS A 385 -21.08 30.20 -13.10
C LYS A 385 -19.64 30.66 -12.92
N TYR A 386 -18.81 29.84 -12.29
CA TYR A 386 -17.44 30.20 -11.93
C TYR A 386 -16.37 29.55 -12.81
N LEU A 387 -16.77 28.73 -13.79
CA LEU A 387 -15.85 28.05 -14.70
C LEU A 387 -15.15 29.06 -15.61
N GLU A 388 -13.85 29.23 -15.40
CA GLU A 388 -12.99 30.14 -16.15
C GLU A 388 -12.36 29.43 -17.37
N THR A 389 -11.91 28.19 -17.19
CA THR A 389 -11.23 27.42 -18.23
C THR A 389 -11.60 25.94 -18.18
N ALA A 390 -11.82 25.34 -19.34
CA ALA A 390 -11.94 23.89 -19.54
C ALA A 390 -11.33 23.51 -20.90
N ASP A 391 -10.31 22.65 -20.91
CA ASP A 391 -9.71 22.16 -22.16
C ASP A 391 -10.46 20.94 -22.68
N LEU A 392 -11.38 21.13 -23.63
CA LEU A 392 -12.17 20.07 -24.26
C LEU A 392 -11.57 19.58 -25.58
N SER A 393 -10.30 19.90 -25.88
CA SER A 393 -9.66 19.58 -27.18
C SER A 393 -9.57 18.08 -27.48
N THR A 394 -9.66 17.23 -26.47
CA THR A 394 -9.61 15.77 -26.59
C THR A 394 -10.98 15.14 -26.87
N TRP A 395 -12.06 15.92 -26.84
CA TRP A 395 -13.41 15.40 -27.03
C TRP A 395 -13.73 15.25 -28.51
N THR A 396 -14.25 14.07 -28.87
CA THR A 396 -14.86 13.83 -30.17
C THR A 396 -16.37 13.72 -29.97
N ILE A 397 -17.11 14.76 -30.37
CA ILE A 397 -18.57 14.67 -30.45
C ILE A 397 -18.85 13.85 -31.71
N SER A 398 -19.05 12.54 -31.54
CA SER A 398 -19.64 11.72 -32.59
C SER A 398 -21.15 11.95 -32.58
N ASP A 399 -21.74 12.06 -33.77
CA ASP A 399 -23.13 12.48 -33.94
C ASP A 399 -24.08 11.68 -33.03
N MET A 400 -24.95 12.41 -32.32
CA MET A 400 -26.08 11.82 -31.59
C MET A 400 -26.94 11.01 -32.58
N GLU A 401 -26.93 9.68 -32.47
CA GLU A 401 -27.99 8.84 -33.08
C GLU A 401 -29.33 8.98 -32.36
#